data_AF-A0A1G8FTS4-F1
#
_entry.id   AF-A0A1G8FTS4-F1
#
_cell.length_a   1.000
_cell.length_b   1.000
_cell.length_c   1.000
_cell.angle_alpha   90.00
_cell.angle_beta   90.00
_cell.angle_gamma   90.00
#
_symmetry.space_group_name_H-M   'P 1'
#
loop_
_entity.id
_entity.type
_entity.pdbx_description
1 polymer ?
#
loop_
_entity_poly.entity_id
_entity_poly.type
_entity_poly.pdbx_seq_one_letter_code
_entity_poly.pdbx_strand_id
1 'polypeptide(L)'
;MTHHPIANDRRQEGNVIAILLVLMTVLMLGALTDQLVTIARPRHQTTEEVLAQAREALLGFAATYRDTHAEQSFGYLPCPNLDNDGISSLSCGLAQVSALGRLPWKSLDLPNYRDSTGECLWYAIGGRAKGSHKTSQLNWDTQGQFLVQDIAGKLQHETSPHALPLAIVIAPGRPLPGQESRHTQRSDQCADIGAPDEHLENVDNRWSSTTHTGNIVITIGDDTKANDRVVWLNASDIFERIKRRKDFGADIETMMDDLATYLSKLAPNQLPMPTKTQKGVALLIENYLATNPVIAKKNVIHHWRDNLLYAANGDSKAFVLELDGRVQTCRAVLFFAGERTPLQRRSTAEEREDWRMYLEGVNAKTFPNPGKYTGTRSFRPNNSSTDIARCIG
;
A
#
# COMPACT_ATOMS: atom_id res chain seq x y z
N MET A 1 101.52 -13.11 -36.00
CA MET A 1 101.61 -12.01 -35.02
C MET A 1 100.20 -11.44 -34.89
N THR A 2 99.39 -11.91 -33.95
CA THR A 2 98.06 -11.34 -33.71
C THR A 2 97.57 -11.69 -32.31
N HIS A 3 97.26 -10.63 -31.57
CA HIS A 3 96.83 -10.60 -30.17
C HIS A 3 95.46 -11.26 -29.94
N HIS A 4 95.29 -11.83 -28.75
CA HIS A 4 93.96 -11.98 -28.13
C HIS A 4 93.44 -10.64 -27.62
N PRO A 5 92.13 -10.38 -27.75
CA PRO A 5 91.41 -9.65 -26.73
C PRO A 5 90.14 -10.38 -26.26
N ILE A 6 90.17 -10.74 -24.98
CA ILE A 6 89.15 -10.59 -23.93
C ILE A 6 87.69 -10.50 -24.41
N ALA A 7 86.94 -11.56 -24.11
CA ALA A 7 85.49 -11.59 -24.16
C ALA A 7 84.89 -10.66 -23.08
N ASN A 8 84.04 -9.74 -23.51
CA ASN A 8 83.21 -8.91 -22.62
C ASN A 8 81.79 -9.47 -22.65
N ASP A 9 81.41 -10.16 -21.58
CA ASP A 9 80.07 -10.66 -21.37
C ASP A 9 79.22 -9.53 -20.78
N ARG A 10 78.28 -8.98 -21.57
CA ARG A 10 77.19 -8.14 -21.06
C ARG A 10 75.91 -8.29 -21.89
N ARG A 11 74.89 -8.78 -21.16
CA ARG A 11 73.46 -8.41 -21.21
C ARG A 11 72.56 -9.17 -22.17
N GLN A 12 72.12 -10.35 -21.71
CA GLN A 12 70.79 -10.89 -22.01
C GLN A 12 69.84 -10.65 -20.82
N GLU A 13 69.41 -9.40 -20.58
CA GLU A 13 68.29 -9.11 -19.64
C GLU A 13 67.21 -8.22 -20.27
N GLY A 14 67.29 -7.93 -21.57
CA GLY A 14 66.33 -7.05 -22.26
C GLY A 14 65.02 -7.73 -22.72
N ASN A 15 65.03 -9.05 -22.97
CA ASN A 15 63.89 -9.70 -23.63
C ASN A 15 62.83 -10.23 -22.66
N VAL A 16 63.20 -10.61 -21.44
CA VAL A 16 62.23 -11.15 -20.45
C VAL A 16 61.29 -10.06 -19.97
N ILE A 17 61.80 -8.85 -19.73
CA ILE A 17 60.99 -7.71 -19.30
C ILE A 17 60.01 -7.28 -20.40
N ALA A 18 60.45 -7.28 -21.67
CA ALA A 18 59.58 -6.95 -22.80
C ALA A 18 58.44 -7.96 -22.99
N ILE A 19 58.73 -9.26 -22.85
CA ILE A 19 57.70 -10.32 -22.96
C ILE A 19 56.73 -10.26 -21.77
N LEU A 20 57.22 -10.01 -20.56
CA LEU A 20 56.38 -9.90 -19.37
C LEU A 20 55.46 -8.66 -19.43
N LEU A 21 55.95 -7.55 -19.97
CA LEU A 21 55.15 -6.34 -20.20
C LEU A 21 54.04 -6.57 -21.23
N VAL A 22 54.33 -7.27 -22.34
CA VAL A 22 53.32 -7.60 -23.36
C VAL A 22 52.27 -8.57 -22.80
N LEU A 23 52.67 -9.55 -21.99
CA LEU A 23 51.73 -10.45 -21.32
C LEU A 23 50.85 -9.71 -20.30
N MET A 24 51.43 -8.77 -19.53
CA MET A 24 50.69 -7.93 -18.59
C MET A 24 49.72 -6.99 -19.29
N THR A 25 50.08 -6.39 -20.43
CA THR A 25 49.16 -5.54 -21.19
C THR A 25 48.04 -6.35 -21.83
N VAL A 26 48.32 -7.55 -22.36
CA VAL A 26 47.28 -8.43 -22.91
C VAL A 26 46.32 -8.93 -21.81
N LEU A 27 46.83 -9.27 -20.62
CA LEU A 27 46.01 -9.66 -19.47
C LEU A 27 45.18 -8.49 -18.93
N MET A 28 45.75 -7.28 -18.85
CA MET A 28 44.99 -6.08 -18.46
C MET A 28 43.92 -5.72 -19.49
N LEU A 29 44.21 -5.83 -20.80
CA LEU A 29 43.20 -5.59 -21.84
C LEU A 29 42.09 -6.65 -21.80
N GLY A 30 42.42 -7.92 -21.56
CA GLY A 30 41.43 -9.01 -21.43
C GLY A 30 40.53 -8.86 -20.19
N ALA A 31 41.10 -8.45 -19.05
CA ALA A 31 40.33 -8.20 -17.83
C ALA A 31 39.41 -6.96 -17.94
N LEU A 32 39.81 -5.95 -18.71
CA LEU A 32 38.98 -4.77 -18.95
C LEU A 32 37.79 -5.09 -19.87
N THR A 33 37.95 -6.01 -20.83
CA THR A 33 36.84 -6.42 -21.71
C THR A 33 35.73 -7.18 -20.98
N ASP A 34 36.07 -8.02 -19.99
CA ASP A 34 35.04 -8.70 -19.19
C ASP A 34 34.24 -7.72 -18.32
N GLN A 35 34.91 -6.71 -17.73
CA GLN A 35 34.22 -5.69 -16.92
C GLN A 35 33.39 -4.72 -17.78
N LEU A 36 33.87 -4.35 -18.98
CA LEU A 36 33.14 -3.49 -19.92
C LEU A 36 31.93 -4.19 -20.56
N VAL A 37 31.97 -5.51 -20.75
CA VAL A 37 30.83 -6.28 -21.28
C VAL A 37 29.68 -6.38 -20.27
N THR A 38 29.97 -6.34 -18.96
CA THR A 38 28.92 -6.26 -17.91
C THR A 38 28.22 -4.90 -17.82
N ILE A 39 28.85 -3.81 -18.26
CA ILE A 39 28.29 -2.45 -18.15
C ILE A 39 27.37 -2.11 -19.34
N ALA A 40 27.46 -2.87 -20.43
CA ALA A 40 26.73 -2.58 -21.68
C ALA A 40 25.72 -3.65 -22.11
N ARG A 41 25.39 -4.63 -21.27
CA ARG A 41 24.21 -5.48 -21.50
C ARG A 41 23.04 -4.87 -20.73
N PRO A 42 21.97 -4.40 -21.40
CA PRO A 42 20.72 -4.16 -20.70
C PRO A 42 20.37 -5.48 -20.02
N ARG A 43 20.30 -5.48 -18.68
CA ARG A 43 19.79 -6.62 -17.94
C ARG A 43 18.38 -6.85 -18.49
N HIS A 44 18.18 -7.95 -19.21
CA HIS A 44 16.83 -8.33 -19.63
C HIS A 44 16.06 -8.65 -18.36
N GLN A 45 15.30 -7.65 -17.87
CA GLN A 45 14.43 -7.86 -16.74
C GLN A 45 13.25 -8.72 -17.21
N THR A 46 12.87 -9.70 -16.41
CA THR A 46 11.67 -10.48 -16.69
C THR A 46 10.43 -9.62 -16.42
N THR A 47 9.30 -9.98 -17.04
CA THR A 47 8.03 -9.30 -16.77
C THR A 47 7.70 -9.29 -15.26
N GLU A 48 8.02 -10.38 -14.56
CA GLU A 48 7.74 -10.61 -13.15
C GLU A 48 8.65 -9.76 -12.25
N GLU A 49 9.93 -9.60 -12.61
CA GLU A 49 10.84 -8.69 -11.91
C GLU A 49 10.34 -7.23 -12.01
N VAL A 50 9.92 -6.83 -13.21
CA VAL A 50 9.40 -5.49 -13.49
C VAL A 50 8.09 -5.23 -12.75
N LEU A 51 7.15 -6.18 -12.78
CA LEU A 51 5.91 -6.12 -12.02
C LEU A 51 6.19 -6.00 -10.51
N ALA A 52 7.09 -6.83 -9.97
CA ALA A 52 7.47 -6.76 -8.56
C ALA A 52 8.03 -5.37 -8.18
N GLN A 53 8.89 -4.79 -9.03
CA GLN A 53 9.42 -3.44 -8.81
C GLN A 53 8.31 -2.37 -8.82
N ALA A 54 7.37 -2.44 -9.76
CA ALA A 54 6.24 -1.52 -9.81
C ALA A 54 5.33 -1.64 -8.58
N ARG A 55 5.07 -2.87 -8.10
CA ARG A 55 4.31 -3.12 -6.88
C ARG A 55 5.00 -2.51 -5.65
N GLU A 56 6.30 -2.74 -5.50
CA GLU A 56 7.07 -2.22 -4.36
C GLU A 56 7.12 -0.68 -4.37
N ALA A 57 7.22 -0.05 -5.54
CA ALA A 57 7.14 1.40 -5.66
C ALA A 57 5.78 1.95 -5.23
N LEU A 58 4.68 1.29 -5.58
CA LEU A 58 3.33 1.66 -5.13
C LEU A 58 3.17 1.52 -3.61
N LEU A 59 3.72 0.45 -3.01
CA LEU A 59 3.73 0.29 -1.55
C LEU A 59 4.57 1.38 -0.85
N GLY A 60 5.73 1.71 -1.43
CA GLY A 60 6.56 2.83 -0.99
C GLY A 60 5.79 4.15 -1.02
N PHE A 61 5.19 4.48 -2.17
CA PHE A 61 4.39 5.67 -2.37
C PHE A 61 3.25 5.76 -1.35
N ALA A 62 2.48 4.69 -1.16
CA ALA A 62 1.37 4.66 -0.21
C ALA A 62 1.84 4.89 1.24
N ALA A 63 2.99 4.33 1.60
CA ALA A 63 3.57 4.46 2.92
C ALA A 63 4.17 5.86 3.19
N THR A 64 4.60 6.58 2.14
CA THR A 64 5.19 7.92 2.25
C THR A 64 4.28 9.04 1.76
N TYR A 65 3.05 8.73 1.32
CA TYR A 65 2.12 9.72 0.73
C TYR A 65 1.97 10.97 1.60
N ARG A 66 1.83 10.77 2.91
CA ARG A 66 1.68 11.86 3.89
C ARG A 66 2.92 12.75 3.99
N ASP A 67 4.11 12.21 3.73
CA ASP A 67 5.37 12.94 3.89
C ASP A 67 5.44 14.14 2.91
N THR A 68 4.71 14.07 1.79
CA THR A 68 4.54 15.17 0.82
C THR A 68 3.16 15.80 0.83
N HIS A 69 2.21 15.24 1.60
CA HIS A 69 0.83 15.72 1.71
C HIS A 69 0.47 15.94 3.18
N ALA A 70 0.93 17.07 3.72
CA ALA A 70 0.66 17.45 5.11
C ALA A 70 -0.83 17.34 5.45
N GLU A 71 -1.11 16.93 6.68
CA GLU A 71 -2.46 16.72 7.22
C GLU A 71 -3.26 15.57 6.59
N GLN A 72 -2.79 14.91 5.52
CA GLN A 72 -3.46 13.76 4.93
C GLN A 72 -3.16 12.44 5.67
N SER A 73 -3.97 11.41 5.43
CA SER A 73 -3.71 10.05 5.92
C SER A 73 -2.69 9.32 5.03
N PHE A 74 -2.14 8.22 5.53
CA PHE A 74 -1.36 7.28 4.74
C PHE A 74 -2.24 6.43 3.83
N GLY A 75 -1.60 5.70 2.91
CA GLY A 75 -2.21 4.61 2.15
C GLY A 75 -2.78 5.02 0.80
N TYR A 76 -2.87 6.31 0.51
CA TYR A 76 -3.31 6.79 -0.79
C TYR A 76 -2.31 6.44 -1.89
N LEU A 77 -2.84 6.04 -3.04
CA LEU A 77 -2.10 5.66 -4.23
C LEU A 77 -2.25 6.72 -5.33
N PRO A 78 -1.28 6.82 -6.26
CA PRO A 78 -1.32 7.81 -7.32
C PRO A 78 -2.42 7.47 -8.33
N CYS A 79 -2.88 8.49 -9.06
CA CYS A 79 -3.68 8.25 -10.26
C CYS A 79 -2.81 7.64 -11.36
N PRO A 80 -3.43 6.90 -12.32
CA PRO A 80 -2.70 6.49 -13.51
C PRO A 80 -2.21 7.69 -14.30
N ASN A 81 -1.22 7.44 -15.14
CA ASN A 81 -0.77 8.35 -16.17
C ASN A 81 -1.74 8.26 -17.36
N LEU A 82 -2.58 9.28 -17.54
CA LEU A 82 -3.66 9.30 -18.54
C LEU A 82 -3.27 9.98 -19.85
N ASP A 83 -2.20 10.78 -19.86
CA ASP A 83 -1.69 11.55 -21.01
C ASP A 83 -0.31 11.08 -21.48
N ASN A 84 0.17 9.96 -20.92
CA ASN A 84 1.36 9.24 -21.31
C ASN A 84 2.70 9.98 -21.05
N ASP A 85 2.73 10.97 -20.16
CA ASP A 85 3.93 11.75 -19.84
C ASP A 85 4.83 11.10 -18.77
N GLY A 86 4.35 10.03 -18.14
CA GLY A 86 5.00 9.27 -17.07
C GLY A 86 4.62 9.72 -15.66
N ILE A 87 3.78 10.75 -15.52
CA ILE A 87 3.39 11.41 -14.28
C ILE A 87 1.96 10.97 -13.91
N SER A 88 1.71 10.84 -12.60
CA SER A 88 0.34 10.63 -12.10
C SER A 88 -0.53 11.82 -12.47
N SER A 89 -1.64 11.59 -13.16
CA SER A 89 -2.59 12.65 -13.45
C SER A 89 -3.15 13.26 -12.15
N LEU A 90 -3.47 14.56 -12.17
CA LEU A 90 -4.00 15.27 -10.99
C LEU A 90 -5.34 14.69 -10.50
N SER A 91 -6.15 14.19 -11.44
CA SER A 91 -7.44 13.58 -11.18
C SER A 91 -7.67 12.44 -12.16
N CYS A 92 -8.27 11.36 -11.67
CA CYS A 92 -8.63 10.19 -12.47
C CYS A 92 -10.04 9.70 -12.09
N GLY A 93 -11.02 10.60 -12.23
CA GLY A 93 -12.44 10.33 -11.97
C GLY A 93 -12.90 10.60 -10.54
N LEU A 94 -14.17 10.30 -10.28
CA LEU A 94 -14.85 10.58 -9.00
C LEU A 94 -14.40 9.65 -7.86
N ALA A 95 -14.80 9.99 -6.63
CA ALA A 95 -14.66 9.10 -5.48
C ALA A 95 -15.36 7.75 -5.74
N GLN A 96 -14.81 6.64 -5.24
CA GLN A 96 -15.33 5.27 -5.45
C GLN A 96 -15.29 4.77 -6.89
N VAL A 97 -14.96 5.58 -7.91
CA VAL A 97 -14.87 5.14 -9.30
C VAL A 97 -13.43 4.70 -9.62
N SER A 98 -13.24 3.48 -10.13
CA SER A 98 -11.91 2.99 -10.51
C SER A 98 -11.38 3.71 -11.75
N ALA A 99 -10.06 3.75 -11.92
CA ALA A 99 -9.41 4.34 -13.09
C ALA A 99 -8.34 3.39 -13.66
N LEU A 100 -8.12 3.49 -14.97
CA LEU A 100 -7.15 2.71 -15.72
C LEU A 100 -6.34 3.64 -16.63
N GLY A 101 -5.02 3.44 -16.67
CA GLY A 101 -4.12 4.15 -17.57
C GLY A 101 -2.72 3.56 -17.53
N ARG A 102 -1.70 4.29 -17.98
CA ARG A 102 -0.31 3.84 -17.89
C ARG A 102 0.20 3.93 -16.44
N LEU A 103 1.20 3.13 -16.11
CA LEU A 103 1.91 3.28 -14.84
C LEU A 103 2.60 4.66 -14.79
N PRO A 104 2.40 5.47 -13.74
CA PRO A 104 3.03 6.78 -13.59
C PRO A 104 4.48 6.64 -13.08
N TRP A 105 5.34 6.04 -13.91
CA TRP A 105 6.71 5.65 -13.55
C TRP A 105 7.57 6.81 -13.04
N LYS A 106 7.45 8.03 -13.59
CA LYS A 106 8.18 9.21 -13.08
C LYS A 106 7.73 9.57 -11.67
N SER A 107 6.42 9.58 -11.41
CA SER A 107 5.88 9.88 -10.08
C SER A 107 6.21 8.81 -9.04
N LEU A 108 6.51 7.59 -9.50
CA LEU A 108 6.94 6.47 -8.67
C LEU A 108 8.47 6.36 -8.54
N ASP A 109 9.23 7.30 -9.11
CA ASP A 109 10.70 7.27 -9.17
C ASP A 109 11.24 5.96 -9.74
N LEU A 110 10.56 5.44 -10.78
CA LEU A 110 10.96 4.25 -11.50
C LEU A 110 11.54 4.62 -12.87
N PRO A 111 12.46 3.82 -13.41
CA PRO A 111 12.68 3.77 -14.85
C PRO A 111 11.35 3.54 -15.60
N ASN A 112 11.29 3.92 -16.87
CA ASN A 112 10.17 3.56 -17.75
C ASN A 112 10.21 2.06 -18.07
N TYR A 113 9.87 1.23 -17.08
CA TYR A 113 9.91 -0.21 -17.18
C TYR A 113 8.94 -0.70 -18.24
N ARG A 114 9.42 -1.69 -19.00
CA ARG A 114 8.66 -2.41 -20.01
C ARG A 114 8.66 -3.88 -19.65
N ASP A 115 7.63 -4.59 -20.06
CA ASP A 115 7.63 -6.04 -19.92
C ASP A 115 8.68 -6.70 -20.85
N SER A 116 8.84 -8.01 -20.72
CA SER A 116 9.84 -8.77 -21.51
C SER A 116 9.61 -8.72 -23.03
N THR A 117 8.44 -8.25 -23.48
CA THR A 117 8.08 -8.09 -24.90
C THR A 117 8.25 -6.66 -25.39
N GLY A 118 8.57 -5.72 -24.49
CA GLY A 118 8.80 -4.31 -24.80
C GLY A 118 7.57 -3.41 -24.60
N GLU A 119 6.47 -3.96 -24.08
CA GLU A 119 5.23 -3.22 -23.89
C GLU A 119 5.24 -2.46 -22.56
N CYS A 120 4.56 -1.32 -22.54
CA CYS A 120 4.49 -0.47 -21.35
C CYS A 120 3.46 -1.00 -20.35
N LEU A 121 3.81 -0.85 -19.07
CA LEU A 121 2.93 -1.26 -17.98
C LEU A 121 1.68 -0.38 -17.89
N TRP A 122 0.55 -1.03 -17.68
CA TRP A 122 -0.71 -0.41 -17.30
C TRP A 122 -0.88 -0.45 -15.78
N TYR A 123 -1.74 0.44 -15.30
CA TYR A 123 -2.03 0.59 -13.89
C TYR A 123 -3.51 0.92 -13.70
N ALA A 124 -4.17 0.06 -12.93
CA ALA A 124 -5.55 0.22 -12.48
C ALA A 124 -5.56 0.55 -10.99
N ILE A 125 -6.33 1.56 -10.60
CA ILE A 125 -6.52 1.96 -9.21
C ILE A 125 -8.01 1.96 -8.85
N GLY A 126 -8.34 1.40 -7.70
CA GLY A 126 -9.67 1.42 -7.13
C GLY A 126 -10.00 2.81 -6.61
N GLY A 127 -11.22 3.28 -6.87
CA GLY A 127 -11.70 4.59 -6.46
C GLY A 127 -11.62 4.89 -4.95
N ARG A 128 -11.51 3.86 -4.11
CA ARG A 128 -11.35 3.95 -2.64
C ARG A 128 -9.93 4.26 -2.17
N ALA A 129 -8.92 4.08 -3.02
CA ALA A 129 -7.50 4.24 -2.65
C ALA A 129 -6.84 5.48 -3.28
N LYS A 130 -7.55 6.24 -4.11
CA LYS A 130 -6.98 7.34 -4.90
C LYS A 130 -6.66 8.56 -4.05
N GLY A 131 -5.51 9.18 -4.29
CA GLY A 131 -5.14 10.48 -3.69
C GLY A 131 -5.98 11.67 -4.15
N SER A 132 -6.73 11.54 -5.25
CA SER A 132 -7.68 12.53 -5.79
C SER A 132 -9.13 12.12 -5.52
N HIS A 133 -10.04 13.07 -5.29
CA HIS A 133 -11.47 12.79 -5.03
C HIS A 133 -11.65 11.66 -4.00
N LYS A 134 -11.03 11.86 -2.83
CA LYS A 134 -10.87 10.84 -1.79
C LYS A 134 -12.20 10.36 -1.23
N THR A 135 -12.26 9.08 -0.88
CA THR A 135 -13.35 8.52 -0.09
C THR A 135 -13.21 8.89 1.38
N SER A 136 -14.29 8.72 2.15
CA SER A 136 -14.32 9.09 3.57
C SER A 136 -13.38 8.27 4.45
N GLN A 137 -13.02 7.05 4.04
CA GLN A 137 -12.16 6.13 4.79
C GLN A 137 -11.18 5.42 3.85
N LEU A 138 -9.99 5.19 4.39
CA LEU A 138 -8.89 4.40 3.85
C LEU A 138 -8.05 3.93 5.04
N ASN A 139 -8.11 2.65 5.34
CA ASN A 139 -7.52 1.96 6.48
C ASN A 139 -7.31 0.46 6.14
N TRP A 140 -6.84 -0.36 7.09
CA TRP A 140 -6.59 -1.78 6.86
C TRP A 140 -7.85 -2.63 6.58
N ASP A 141 -9.05 -2.07 6.81
CA ASP A 141 -10.35 -2.70 6.54
C ASP A 141 -10.99 -2.15 5.25
N THR A 142 -10.23 -1.42 4.43
CA THR A 142 -10.72 -0.91 3.16
C THR A 142 -10.77 -2.03 2.12
N GLN A 143 -11.99 -2.33 1.67
CA GLN A 143 -12.20 -3.30 0.61
C GLN A 143 -11.81 -2.74 -0.76
N GLY A 144 -11.06 -3.52 -1.52
CA GLY A 144 -10.73 -3.23 -2.92
C GLY A 144 -11.92 -3.28 -3.86
N GLN A 145 -11.65 -3.09 -5.15
CA GLN A 145 -12.66 -3.00 -6.21
C GLN A 145 -12.31 -3.85 -7.44
N PHE A 146 -11.35 -4.75 -7.33
CA PHE A 146 -10.95 -5.63 -8.42
C PHE A 146 -11.20 -7.09 -8.07
N LEU A 147 -11.71 -7.84 -9.03
CA LEU A 147 -11.80 -9.30 -8.99
C LEU A 147 -10.81 -9.81 -10.02
N VAL A 148 -9.72 -10.43 -9.54
CA VAL A 148 -8.73 -11.04 -10.43
C VAL A 148 -9.05 -12.51 -10.56
N GLN A 149 -9.32 -12.96 -11.78
CA GLN A 149 -9.68 -14.34 -12.06
C GLN A 149 -8.87 -14.92 -13.22
N ASP A 150 -8.76 -16.25 -13.30
CA ASP A 150 -8.25 -16.90 -14.50
C ASP A 150 -9.34 -17.03 -15.57
N ILE A 151 -8.96 -17.54 -16.76
CA ILE A 151 -9.88 -17.81 -17.87
C ILE A 151 -11.04 -18.77 -17.54
N ALA A 152 -10.94 -19.54 -16.45
CA ALA A 152 -12.00 -20.42 -15.98
C ALA A 152 -12.93 -19.73 -14.96
N GLY A 153 -12.69 -18.45 -14.64
CA GLY A 153 -13.46 -17.67 -13.67
C GLY A 153 -13.07 -17.94 -12.23
N LYS A 154 -11.95 -18.63 -11.96
CA LYS A 154 -11.48 -18.88 -10.60
C LYS A 154 -10.70 -17.66 -10.10
N LEU A 155 -11.09 -17.14 -8.94
CA LEU A 155 -10.40 -16.04 -8.28
C LEU A 155 -8.95 -16.42 -7.93
N GLN A 156 -8.04 -15.47 -8.18
CA GLN A 156 -6.60 -15.59 -7.93
C GLN A 156 -6.17 -14.92 -6.61
N HIS A 157 -7.12 -14.32 -5.90
CA HIS A 157 -6.95 -13.80 -4.54
C HIS A 157 -7.93 -14.52 -3.59
N GLU A 158 -7.75 -14.33 -2.27
CA GLU A 158 -8.66 -14.89 -1.28
C GLU A 158 -10.10 -14.41 -1.47
N THR A 159 -11.07 -15.20 -1.03
CA THR A 159 -12.50 -14.90 -1.21
C THR A 159 -13.02 -13.79 -0.29
N SER A 160 -12.21 -13.30 0.65
CA SER A 160 -12.60 -12.23 1.57
C SER A 160 -12.78 -10.91 0.81
N PRO A 161 -13.84 -10.11 1.09
CA PRO A 161 -14.00 -8.76 0.53
C PRO A 161 -12.79 -7.84 0.76
N HIS A 162 -12.01 -8.09 1.81
CA HIS A 162 -10.82 -7.30 2.14
C HIS A 162 -9.56 -7.73 1.39
N ALA A 163 -9.59 -8.90 0.73
CA ALA A 163 -8.50 -9.37 -0.11
C ALA A 163 -8.58 -8.83 -1.55
N LEU A 164 -9.69 -8.19 -1.92
CA LEU A 164 -9.82 -7.53 -3.22
C LEU A 164 -8.71 -6.48 -3.37
N PRO A 165 -8.02 -6.44 -4.52
CA PRO A 165 -7.01 -5.44 -4.75
C PRO A 165 -7.54 -4.01 -4.71
N LEU A 166 -6.71 -3.11 -4.17
CA LEU A 166 -6.88 -1.66 -4.27
C LEU A 166 -6.23 -1.10 -5.52
N ALA A 167 -5.20 -1.77 -6.04
CA ALA A 167 -4.58 -1.44 -7.30
C ALA A 167 -3.93 -2.66 -7.95
N ILE A 168 -3.78 -2.59 -9.27
CA ILE A 168 -3.23 -3.65 -10.13
C ILE A 168 -2.29 -3.00 -11.13
N VAL A 169 -1.10 -3.57 -11.29
CA VAL A 169 -0.19 -3.27 -12.39
C VAL A 169 -0.28 -4.42 -13.39
N ILE A 170 -0.43 -4.09 -14.66
CA ILE A 170 -0.69 -5.05 -15.73
C ILE A 170 0.44 -4.92 -16.75
N ALA A 171 1.09 -6.04 -17.03
CA ALA A 171 2.04 -6.21 -18.12
C ALA A 171 1.30 -6.91 -19.27
N PRO A 172 1.10 -6.22 -20.41
CA PRO A 172 0.31 -6.77 -21.50
C PRO A 172 0.87 -8.04 -22.17
N GLY A 173 2.19 -8.21 -22.13
CA GLY A 173 2.86 -9.21 -22.94
C GLY A 173 2.74 -8.94 -24.45
N ARG A 174 3.08 -9.97 -25.23
CA ARG A 174 3.13 -9.86 -26.70
C ARG A 174 1.74 -9.56 -27.27
N PRO A 175 1.65 -8.79 -28.37
CA PRO A 175 0.38 -8.59 -29.06
C PRO A 175 -0.25 -9.91 -29.51
N LEU A 176 -1.56 -10.06 -29.28
CA LEU A 176 -2.38 -11.15 -29.79
C LEU A 176 -3.08 -10.78 -31.12
N PRO A 177 -3.68 -11.74 -31.85
CA PRO A 177 -4.42 -11.45 -33.07
C PRO A 177 -5.48 -10.35 -32.84
N GLY A 178 -5.43 -9.29 -33.64
CA GLY A 178 -6.27 -8.10 -33.49
C GLY A 178 -5.57 -6.89 -32.84
N GLN A 179 -4.39 -7.07 -32.23
CA GLN A 179 -3.59 -6.01 -31.62
C GLN A 179 -2.32 -5.67 -32.43
N GLU A 180 -2.31 -5.96 -33.73
CA GLU A 180 -1.08 -5.90 -34.56
C GLU A 180 -0.53 -4.48 -34.73
N SER A 181 -1.34 -3.45 -34.47
CA SER A 181 -0.92 -2.04 -34.48
C SER A 181 0.12 -1.71 -33.40
N ARG A 182 0.19 -2.47 -32.29
CA ARG A 182 1.13 -2.26 -31.17
C ARG A 182 2.60 -2.34 -31.57
N HIS A 183 2.92 -3.20 -32.55
CA HIS A 183 4.29 -3.45 -32.99
C HIS A 183 4.93 -2.28 -33.76
N THR A 184 4.16 -1.28 -34.19
CA THR A 184 4.64 -0.22 -35.10
C THR A 184 5.25 0.99 -34.38
N GLN A 185 5.13 1.09 -33.05
CA GLN A 185 5.59 2.25 -32.28
C GLN A 185 6.76 1.91 -31.34
N ARG A 186 7.91 1.59 -31.91
CA ARG A 186 9.19 1.55 -31.18
C ARG A 186 9.74 2.97 -31.01
N SER A 187 9.20 3.71 -30.05
CA SER A 187 9.82 4.93 -29.53
C SER A 187 10.30 4.70 -28.08
N ASP A 188 11.25 5.51 -27.60
CA ASP A 188 11.69 5.46 -26.18
C ASP A 188 10.52 5.77 -25.23
N GLN A 189 9.53 6.50 -25.71
CA GLN A 189 8.26 6.76 -25.03
C GLN A 189 7.25 5.65 -25.37
N CYS A 190 6.34 5.38 -24.44
CA CYS A 190 5.20 4.51 -24.73
C CYS A 190 4.41 5.13 -25.88
N ALA A 191 3.78 4.31 -26.73
CA ALA A 191 2.80 4.82 -27.70
C ALA A 191 1.70 5.60 -26.97
N ASP A 192 0.96 6.45 -27.70
CA ASP A 192 -0.26 7.08 -27.18
C ASP A 192 -1.10 6.05 -26.42
N ILE A 193 -1.78 6.49 -25.36
CA ILE A 193 -2.43 5.58 -24.41
C ILE A 193 -3.42 4.61 -25.08
N GLY A 194 -3.97 5.00 -26.24
CA GLY A 194 -4.87 4.18 -27.04
C GLY A 194 -6.15 3.82 -26.29
N ALA A 195 -6.96 2.95 -26.88
CA ALA A 195 -8.04 2.32 -26.14
C ALA A 195 -7.46 1.12 -25.36
N PRO A 196 -7.85 0.88 -24.09
CA PRO A 196 -7.28 -0.22 -23.30
C PRO A 196 -7.40 -1.60 -23.95
N ASP A 197 -8.46 -1.84 -24.72
CA ASP A 197 -8.70 -3.09 -25.46
C ASP A 197 -7.75 -3.31 -26.65
N GLU A 198 -7.06 -2.27 -27.12
CA GLU A 198 -5.97 -2.39 -28.09
C GLU A 198 -4.72 -3.03 -27.46
N HIS A 199 -4.63 -3.05 -26.13
CA HIS A 199 -3.43 -3.46 -25.40
C HIS A 199 -3.66 -4.56 -24.36
N LEU A 200 -4.84 -4.64 -23.76
CA LEU A 200 -5.15 -5.52 -22.65
C LEU A 200 -6.27 -6.48 -23.03
N GLU A 201 -6.22 -7.70 -22.51
CA GLU A 201 -7.19 -8.75 -22.76
C GLU A 201 -8.13 -8.96 -21.59
N ASN A 202 -9.43 -9.14 -21.88
CA ASN A 202 -10.43 -9.63 -20.92
C ASN A 202 -10.51 -8.83 -19.61
N VAL A 203 -10.20 -7.56 -19.72
CA VAL A 203 -10.52 -6.53 -18.75
C VAL A 203 -12.08 -6.33 -18.99
N ASP A 204 -12.93 -6.28 -17.95
CA ASP A 204 -14.35 -5.83 -17.94
C ASP A 204 -14.69 -4.35 -18.31
N ASN A 205 -15.27 -4.08 -19.50
CA ASN A 205 -15.61 -2.75 -20.08
C ASN A 205 -16.16 -1.62 -19.16
N ARG A 206 -16.63 -1.93 -17.94
CA ARG A 206 -17.11 -0.96 -16.93
C ARG A 206 -16.12 0.14 -16.50
N TRP A 207 -14.79 0.06 -16.70
CA TRP A 207 -13.91 1.22 -16.39
C TRP A 207 -14.04 2.38 -17.37
N SER A 208 -14.71 2.18 -18.51
CA SER A 208 -15.12 3.30 -19.37
C SER A 208 -16.25 4.12 -18.72
N SER A 209 -16.93 3.59 -17.69
CA SER A 209 -17.97 4.30 -16.96
C SER A 209 -17.37 5.26 -15.93
N THR A 210 -17.76 6.53 -16.03
CA THR A 210 -17.37 7.58 -15.08
C THR A 210 -18.15 7.52 -13.75
N THR A 211 -19.09 6.58 -13.60
CA THR A 211 -19.97 6.45 -12.43
C THR A 211 -19.99 5.05 -11.82
N HIS A 212 -19.31 4.06 -12.42
CA HIS A 212 -19.27 2.71 -11.89
C HIS A 212 -18.43 2.64 -10.61
N THR A 213 -19.04 2.23 -9.51
CA THR A 213 -18.41 2.10 -8.19
C THR A 213 -18.27 0.66 -7.71
N GLY A 214 -18.81 -0.29 -8.49
CA GLY A 214 -18.77 -1.71 -8.18
C GLY A 214 -17.41 -2.34 -8.49
N ASN A 215 -17.36 -3.66 -8.36
CA ASN A 215 -16.18 -4.42 -8.72
C ASN A 215 -15.96 -4.40 -10.24
N ILE A 216 -14.68 -4.45 -10.58
CA ILE A 216 -14.15 -4.57 -11.93
C ILE A 216 -13.48 -5.93 -12.03
N VAL A 217 -13.79 -6.69 -13.08
CA VAL A 217 -13.15 -7.98 -13.32
C VAL A 217 -11.92 -7.80 -14.20
N ILE A 218 -10.82 -8.43 -13.80
CA ILE A 218 -9.60 -8.58 -14.61
C ILE A 218 -9.36 -10.08 -14.78
N THR A 219 -9.38 -10.54 -16.03
CA THR A 219 -9.15 -11.95 -16.34
C THR A 219 -7.73 -12.12 -16.85
N ILE A 220 -6.96 -12.99 -16.21
CA ILE A 220 -5.58 -13.30 -16.60
C ILE A 220 -5.48 -14.67 -17.24
N GLY A 221 -4.48 -14.84 -18.11
CA GLY A 221 -4.27 -16.08 -18.83
C GLY A 221 -2.84 -16.29 -19.28
N ASP A 222 -2.63 -17.43 -19.93
CA ASP A 222 -1.39 -17.76 -20.65
C ASP A 222 -1.71 -18.59 -21.89
N ASP A 223 -2.64 -18.10 -22.70
CA ASP A 223 -3.06 -18.76 -23.91
C ASP A 223 -3.12 -17.79 -25.10
N THR A 224 -3.71 -18.22 -26.20
CA THR A 224 -3.84 -17.38 -27.40
C THR A 224 -4.93 -16.32 -27.29
N LYS A 225 -5.65 -16.24 -26.18
CA LYS A 225 -6.80 -15.35 -25.93
C LYS A 225 -6.56 -14.39 -24.77
N ALA A 226 -5.61 -14.69 -23.88
CA ALA A 226 -5.14 -13.82 -22.82
C ALA A 226 -3.69 -14.16 -22.45
N ASN A 227 -2.82 -13.16 -22.45
CA ASN A 227 -1.45 -13.29 -21.98
C ASN A 227 -1.00 -12.12 -21.08
N ASP A 228 -1.92 -11.23 -20.73
CA ASP A 228 -1.76 -10.27 -19.65
C ASP A 228 -1.25 -10.93 -18.35
N ARG A 229 -0.16 -10.38 -17.81
CA ARG A 229 0.36 -10.69 -16.48
C ARG A 229 0.05 -9.55 -15.54
N VAL A 230 -0.25 -9.86 -14.28
CA VAL A 230 -0.61 -8.85 -13.30
C VAL A 230 0.13 -9.06 -11.99
N VAL A 231 0.33 -7.95 -11.30
CA VAL A 231 0.62 -7.93 -9.86
C VAL A 231 -0.32 -6.95 -9.20
N TRP A 232 -0.65 -7.17 -7.94
CA TRP A 232 -1.59 -6.32 -7.24
C TRP A 232 -1.18 -6.07 -5.79
N LEU A 233 -1.86 -5.12 -5.18
CA LEU A 233 -1.77 -4.82 -3.77
C LEU A 233 -3.17 -4.58 -3.19
N ASN A 234 -3.40 -5.11 -2.00
CA ASN A 234 -4.64 -4.91 -1.23
C ASN A 234 -4.38 -3.99 -0.02
N ALA A 235 -5.41 -3.77 0.81
CA ALA A 235 -5.27 -2.94 2.00
C ALA A 235 -4.27 -3.52 3.01
N SER A 236 -4.24 -4.83 3.22
CA SER A 236 -3.28 -5.44 4.16
C SER A 236 -1.84 -5.22 3.72
N ASP A 237 -1.51 -5.32 2.43
CA ASP A 237 -0.16 -5.07 1.93
C ASP A 237 0.32 -3.64 2.27
N ILE A 238 -0.56 -2.66 2.02
CA ILE A 238 -0.30 -1.24 2.28
C ILE A 238 -0.14 -0.98 3.77
N PHE A 239 -1.06 -1.49 4.59
CA PHE A 239 -1.08 -1.20 6.02
C PHE A 239 -0.07 -2.02 6.84
N GLU A 240 0.41 -3.17 6.34
CA GLU A 240 1.57 -3.88 6.90
C GLU A 240 2.83 -3.02 6.91
N ARG A 241 3.01 -2.19 5.86
CA ARG A 241 4.13 -1.24 5.78
C ARG A 241 3.88 -0.02 6.66
N ILE A 242 2.69 0.57 6.58
CA ILE A 242 2.33 1.80 7.29
C ILE A 242 2.37 1.60 8.81
N LYS A 243 1.84 0.48 9.32
CA LYS A 243 1.74 0.26 10.77
C LYS A 243 3.09 0.19 11.47
N ARG A 244 4.15 -0.13 10.73
CA ARG A 244 5.54 -0.18 11.23
C ARG A 244 6.20 1.20 11.28
N ARG A 245 5.58 2.23 10.70
CA ARG A 245 6.09 3.60 10.82
C ARG A 245 5.90 4.10 12.25
N LYS A 246 6.92 4.81 12.74
CA LYS A 246 6.92 5.37 14.11
C LYS A 246 5.77 6.35 14.35
N ASP A 247 5.42 7.12 13.33
CA ASP A 247 4.40 8.16 13.39
C ASP A 247 2.96 7.63 13.21
N PHE A 248 2.79 6.37 12.76
CA PHE A 248 1.46 5.75 12.70
C PHE A 248 0.93 5.44 14.11
N GLY A 249 1.70 4.72 14.92
CA GLY A 249 1.30 4.39 16.29
C GLY A 249 1.07 5.65 17.15
N ALA A 250 1.96 6.65 17.00
CA ALA A 250 1.82 7.94 17.68
C ALA A 250 0.50 8.65 17.33
N ASP A 251 0.04 8.56 16.08
CA ASP A 251 -1.20 9.18 15.65
C ASP A 251 -2.44 8.51 16.26
N ILE A 252 -2.46 7.18 16.32
CA ILE A 252 -3.53 6.44 16.99
C ILE A 252 -3.55 6.75 18.49
N GLU A 253 -2.39 6.77 19.13
CA GLU A 253 -2.27 7.08 20.56
C GLU A 253 -2.69 8.52 20.87
N THR A 254 -2.24 9.49 20.06
CA THR A 254 -2.62 10.90 20.21
C THR A 254 -4.13 11.08 20.02
N MET A 255 -4.73 10.45 19.01
CA MET A 255 -6.18 10.47 18.82
C MET A 255 -6.92 9.93 20.04
N MET A 256 -6.46 8.81 20.60
CA MET A 256 -7.06 8.21 21.80
C MET A 256 -6.89 9.09 23.05
N ASP A 257 -5.72 9.70 23.22
CA ASP A 257 -5.41 10.60 24.34
C ASP A 257 -6.22 11.89 24.27
N ASP A 258 -6.40 12.46 23.08
CA ASP A 258 -7.16 13.68 22.87
C ASP A 258 -8.65 13.45 23.19
N LEU A 259 -9.24 12.36 22.68
CA LEU A 259 -10.62 11.97 22.98
C LEU A 259 -10.82 11.68 24.48
N ALA A 260 -9.88 10.96 25.09
CA ALA A 260 -9.94 10.67 26.53
C ALA A 260 -9.79 11.92 27.40
N THR A 261 -8.92 12.84 26.99
CA THR A 261 -8.71 14.13 27.67
C THR A 261 -9.96 14.99 27.57
N TYR A 262 -10.60 15.04 26.40
CA TYR A 262 -11.88 15.71 26.23
C TYR A 262 -12.95 15.13 27.16
N LEU A 263 -13.14 13.81 27.17
CA LEU A 263 -14.11 13.13 28.03
C LEU A 263 -13.85 13.36 29.52
N SER A 264 -12.58 13.38 29.93
CA SER A 264 -12.20 13.54 31.34
C SER A 264 -12.52 14.93 31.90
N LYS A 265 -12.64 15.95 31.03
CA LYS A 265 -13.02 17.32 31.42
C LYS A 265 -14.52 17.50 31.66
N LEU A 266 -15.36 16.58 31.17
CA LEU A 266 -16.81 16.66 31.31
C LEU A 266 -17.23 16.22 32.73
N ALA A 267 -18.31 16.76 33.27
CA ALA A 267 -18.93 16.17 34.47
C ALA A 267 -19.56 14.79 34.14
N PRO A 268 -19.74 13.88 35.11
CA PRO A 268 -20.30 12.55 34.86
C PRO A 268 -21.65 12.56 34.12
N ASN A 269 -22.53 13.50 34.45
CA ASN A 269 -23.83 13.70 33.80
C ASN A 269 -23.76 14.42 32.44
N GLN A 270 -22.57 14.86 32.02
CA GLN A 270 -22.31 15.50 30.73
C GLN A 270 -21.57 14.60 29.75
N LEU A 271 -21.16 13.39 30.17
CA LEU A 271 -20.59 12.42 29.26
C LEU A 271 -21.57 12.14 28.10
N PRO A 272 -21.09 12.09 26.85
CA PRO A 272 -21.94 11.71 25.72
C PRO A 272 -22.62 10.37 26.01
N MET A 273 -23.93 10.28 25.77
CA MET A 273 -24.66 9.03 25.93
C MET A 273 -24.25 8.07 24.80
N PRO A 274 -23.72 6.86 25.09
CA PRO A 274 -23.36 5.92 24.05
C PRO A 274 -24.59 5.51 23.23
N THR A 275 -24.54 5.74 21.91
CA THR A 275 -25.56 5.30 20.97
C THR A 275 -25.30 3.86 20.52
N LYS A 276 -26.34 3.15 20.08
CA LYS A 276 -26.15 1.83 19.43
C LYS A 276 -25.38 1.92 18.12
N THR A 277 -25.49 3.07 17.43
CA THR A 277 -24.74 3.36 16.21
C THR A 277 -23.31 3.76 16.52
N GLN A 278 -22.41 3.41 15.60
CA GLN A 278 -20.97 3.62 15.66
C GLN A 278 -20.40 3.20 17.00
N LYS A 279 -20.88 2.08 17.56
CA LYS A 279 -20.35 1.47 18.78
C LYS A 279 -20.17 2.47 19.92
N GLY A 280 -21.11 3.40 20.06
CA GLY A 280 -21.15 4.42 21.12
C GLY A 280 -20.42 5.72 20.82
N VAL A 281 -19.59 5.82 19.78
CA VAL A 281 -18.72 7.00 19.57
C VAL A 281 -19.36 8.14 18.77
N ALA A 282 -20.59 7.97 18.26
CA ALA A 282 -21.22 8.94 17.37
C ALA A 282 -21.25 10.36 17.95
N LEU A 283 -21.91 10.52 19.10
CA LEU A 283 -22.04 11.81 19.80
C LEU A 283 -20.71 12.29 20.40
N LEU A 284 -19.84 11.37 20.82
CA LEU A 284 -18.50 11.72 21.30
C LEU A 284 -17.71 12.46 20.22
N ILE A 285 -17.62 11.88 19.03
CA ILE A 285 -16.84 12.47 17.93
C ILE A 285 -17.46 13.77 17.46
N GLU A 286 -18.80 13.83 17.36
CA GLU A 286 -19.52 15.05 16.97
C GLU A 286 -19.21 16.21 17.94
N ASN A 287 -19.40 15.98 19.25
CA ASN A 287 -19.17 17.01 20.26
C ASN A 287 -17.69 17.41 20.35
N TYR A 288 -16.78 16.44 20.25
CA TYR A 288 -15.35 16.69 20.27
C TYR A 288 -14.90 17.56 19.10
N LEU A 289 -15.33 17.25 17.87
CA LEU A 289 -15.00 18.04 16.68
C LEU A 289 -15.67 19.43 16.69
N ALA A 290 -16.86 19.56 17.25
CA ALA A 290 -17.54 20.84 17.39
C ALA A 290 -16.80 21.79 18.36
N THR A 291 -16.21 21.25 19.42
CA THR A 291 -15.46 22.03 20.43
C THR A 291 -13.98 22.21 20.10
N ASN A 292 -13.47 21.45 19.13
CA ASN A 292 -12.08 21.49 18.69
C ASN A 292 -12.02 21.46 17.15
N PRO A 293 -12.40 22.54 16.47
CA PRO A 293 -12.52 22.54 15.00
C PRO A 293 -11.16 22.46 14.27
N VAL A 294 -10.07 22.84 14.92
CA VAL A 294 -8.70 22.90 14.36
C VAL A 294 -7.81 21.86 15.05
N ILE A 295 -8.10 20.57 14.84
CA ILE A 295 -7.27 19.47 15.35
C ILE A 295 -6.46 18.88 14.22
N ALA A 296 -5.15 18.81 14.41
CA ALA A 296 -4.19 18.19 13.51
C ALA A 296 -4.50 16.72 13.15
N LYS A 297 -5.31 16.02 13.97
CA LYS A 297 -5.63 14.59 13.81
C LYS A 297 -7.09 14.30 13.45
N LYS A 298 -7.84 15.33 13.00
CA LYS A 298 -9.21 15.15 12.49
C LYS A 298 -9.30 14.07 11.39
N ASN A 299 -8.33 14.04 10.47
CA ASN A 299 -8.29 13.03 9.42
C ASN A 299 -8.03 11.62 9.96
N VAL A 300 -7.23 11.47 11.01
CA VAL A 300 -7.05 10.15 11.67
C VAL A 300 -8.40 9.67 12.21
N ILE A 301 -9.16 10.53 12.90
CA ILE A 301 -10.50 10.18 13.39
C ILE A 301 -11.42 9.77 12.24
N HIS A 302 -11.43 10.50 11.12
CA HIS A 302 -12.28 10.15 9.97
C HIS A 302 -11.95 8.77 9.38
N HIS A 303 -10.66 8.49 9.18
CA HIS A 303 -10.18 7.24 8.58
C HIS A 303 -10.34 6.03 9.51
N TRP A 304 -10.33 6.26 10.82
CA TRP A 304 -10.31 5.20 11.84
C TRP A 304 -11.55 5.15 12.73
N ARG A 305 -12.59 5.92 12.40
CA ARG A 305 -13.81 6.04 13.20
C ARG A 305 -14.43 4.70 13.55
N ASP A 306 -14.42 3.77 12.59
CA ASP A 306 -15.05 2.47 12.76
C ASP A 306 -14.29 1.59 13.76
N ASN A 307 -13.00 1.84 14.01
CA ASN A 307 -12.21 1.16 15.03
C ASN A 307 -12.45 1.73 16.44
N LEU A 308 -13.15 2.86 16.58
CA LEU A 308 -13.40 3.47 17.88
C LEU A 308 -14.67 2.88 18.51
N LEU A 309 -14.60 2.62 19.82
CA LEU A 309 -15.73 2.16 20.63
C LEU A 309 -15.76 2.89 21.96
N TYR A 310 -16.95 3.22 22.45
CA TYR A 310 -17.12 3.97 23.70
C TYR A 310 -18.30 3.45 24.50
N ALA A 311 -18.07 3.23 25.79
CA ALA A 311 -19.09 2.84 26.74
C ALA A 311 -19.02 3.69 28.00
N ALA A 312 -20.17 4.14 28.47
CA ALA A 312 -20.37 4.95 29.67
C ALA A 312 -21.73 4.59 30.27
N ASN A 313 -21.90 4.80 31.59
CA ASN A 313 -23.12 4.40 32.29
C ASN A 313 -23.71 5.49 33.22
N GLY A 314 -23.29 6.75 33.11
CA GLY A 314 -23.77 7.85 33.96
C GLY A 314 -23.41 7.75 35.46
N ASP A 315 -23.08 6.56 35.96
CA ASP A 315 -22.62 6.26 37.31
C ASP A 315 -21.10 6.49 37.46
N SER A 316 -20.70 6.94 38.64
CA SER A 316 -19.30 7.16 38.98
C SER A 316 -18.58 5.82 39.19
N LYS A 317 -17.85 5.39 38.15
CA LYS A 317 -16.79 4.37 38.19
C LYS A 317 -17.23 2.89 38.15
N ALA A 318 -18.25 2.56 37.37
CA ALA A 318 -18.74 1.18 37.21
C ALA A 318 -17.90 0.29 36.24
N PHE A 319 -16.95 0.87 35.51
CA PHE A 319 -16.08 0.12 34.60
C PHE A 319 -14.75 -0.20 35.27
N VAL A 320 -14.20 -1.38 35.05
CA VAL A 320 -12.88 -1.78 35.55
C VAL A 320 -11.99 -2.09 34.36
N LEU A 321 -10.91 -1.33 34.17
CA LEU A 321 -9.99 -1.50 33.06
C LEU A 321 -8.61 -1.94 33.57
N GLU A 322 -8.13 -3.07 33.09
CA GLU A 322 -6.75 -3.53 33.27
C GLU A 322 -5.90 -3.07 32.09
N LEU A 323 -5.06 -2.06 32.32
CA LEU A 323 -4.11 -1.51 31.34
C LEU A 323 -2.69 -1.92 31.69
N ASP A 324 -2.05 -2.72 30.84
CA ASP A 324 -0.64 -3.12 31.01
C ASP A 324 -0.34 -3.64 32.44
N GLY A 325 -1.24 -4.47 32.98
CA GLY A 325 -1.14 -5.06 34.34
C GLY A 325 -1.60 -4.17 35.49
N ARG A 326 -2.10 -2.96 35.22
CA ARG A 326 -2.65 -2.04 36.24
C ARG A 326 -4.16 -1.92 36.12
N VAL A 327 -4.86 -2.22 37.22
CA VAL A 327 -6.32 -2.15 37.31
C VAL A 327 -6.76 -0.73 37.72
N GLN A 328 -7.72 -0.15 36.99
CA GLN A 328 -8.30 1.16 37.23
C GLN A 328 -9.82 1.08 37.19
N THR A 329 -10.50 1.86 38.02
CA THR A 329 -11.97 2.06 37.94
C THR A 329 -12.27 3.31 37.14
N CYS A 330 -13.13 3.21 36.14
CA CYS A 330 -13.42 4.25 35.16
C CYS A 330 -14.92 4.52 35.11
N ARG A 331 -15.32 5.78 34.93
CA ARG A 331 -16.73 6.13 34.64
C ARG A 331 -17.14 5.83 33.20
N ALA A 332 -16.17 5.73 32.31
CA ALA A 332 -16.33 5.30 30.94
C ALA A 332 -15.04 4.64 30.42
N VAL A 333 -15.16 3.87 29.36
CA VAL A 333 -14.04 3.26 28.63
C VAL A 333 -14.10 3.65 27.16
N LEU A 334 -12.93 3.95 26.60
CA LEU A 334 -12.75 4.25 25.18
C LEU A 334 -11.75 3.24 24.60
N PHE A 335 -12.10 2.61 23.49
CA PHE A 335 -11.26 1.66 22.78
C PHE A 335 -10.95 2.13 21.37
N PHE A 336 -9.76 1.76 20.92
CA PHE A 336 -9.42 1.60 19.52
C PHE A 336 -9.13 0.13 19.30
N ALA A 337 -9.99 -0.52 18.51
CA ALA A 337 -9.86 -1.92 18.15
C ALA A 337 -8.81 -2.10 17.05
N GLY A 338 -7.98 -3.13 17.22
CA GLY A 338 -6.88 -3.43 16.32
C GLY A 338 -7.30 -3.99 14.94
N GLU A 339 -6.30 -4.50 14.23
CA GLU A 339 -6.48 -5.28 13.01
C GLU A 339 -7.39 -6.48 13.25
N ARG A 340 -8.13 -6.87 12.20
CA ARG A 340 -9.02 -8.01 12.25
C ARG A 340 -8.29 -9.28 12.63
N THR A 341 -8.87 -10.02 13.57
CA THR A 341 -8.57 -11.45 13.73
C THR A 341 -9.33 -12.28 12.69
N PRO A 342 -8.98 -13.55 12.46
CA PRO A 342 -9.68 -14.40 11.49
C PRO A 342 -11.19 -14.57 11.74
N LEU A 343 -11.68 -14.30 12.95
CA LEU A 343 -13.11 -14.38 13.30
C LEU A 343 -13.90 -13.11 12.93
N GLN A 344 -13.20 -12.02 12.62
CA GLN A 344 -13.80 -10.71 12.39
C GLN A 344 -13.90 -10.39 10.89
N ARG A 345 -15.10 -9.98 10.46
CA ARG A 345 -15.41 -9.78 9.03
C ARG A 345 -15.44 -8.32 8.62
N ARG A 346 -16.16 -7.45 9.34
CA ARG A 346 -16.27 -6.00 9.10
C ARG A 346 -16.55 -5.61 7.63
N SER A 347 -17.26 -6.45 6.88
CA SER A 347 -17.42 -6.31 5.43
C SER A 347 -18.69 -5.57 5.02
N THR A 348 -19.76 -5.71 5.81
CA THR A 348 -21.04 -5.01 5.57
C THR A 348 -21.23 -3.83 6.52
N ALA A 349 -22.24 -3.00 6.27
CA ALA A 349 -22.57 -1.91 7.19
C ALA A 349 -22.98 -2.46 8.57
N GLU A 350 -23.76 -3.53 8.60
CA GLU A 350 -24.22 -4.19 9.83
C GLU A 350 -23.05 -4.77 10.62
N GLU A 351 -22.10 -5.42 9.94
CA GLU A 351 -20.89 -5.94 10.58
C GLU A 351 -19.99 -4.82 11.13
N ARG A 352 -19.97 -3.65 10.49
CA ARG A 352 -19.19 -2.50 11.00
C ARG A 352 -19.83 -1.84 12.22
N GLU A 353 -21.13 -2.01 12.41
CA GLU A 353 -21.87 -1.54 13.60
C GLU A 353 -21.78 -2.53 14.79
N ASP A 354 -21.48 -3.80 14.52
CA ASP A 354 -21.35 -4.84 15.55
C ASP A 354 -19.97 -4.81 16.24
N TRP A 355 -19.93 -4.43 17.52
CA TRP A 355 -18.68 -4.40 18.30
C TRP A 355 -17.99 -5.76 18.42
N ARG A 356 -18.72 -6.87 18.26
CA ARG A 356 -18.15 -8.23 18.27
C ARG A 356 -17.28 -8.49 17.05
N MET A 357 -17.41 -7.68 16.01
CA MET A 357 -16.49 -7.69 14.87
C MET A 357 -15.21 -6.89 15.14
N TYR A 358 -15.08 -6.22 16.29
CA TYR A 358 -13.94 -5.35 16.61
C TYR A 358 -13.16 -5.78 17.84
N LEU A 359 -13.87 -6.10 18.92
CA LEU A 359 -13.25 -6.53 20.18
C LEU A 359 -13.14 -8.06 20.22
N GLU A 360 -12.23 -8.56 21.06
CA GLU A 360 -12.10 -9.99 21.36
C GLU A 360 -12.19 -10.30 22.86
N GLY A 361 -12.22 -11.60 23.20
CA GLY A 361 -12.05 -12.08 24.56
C GLY A 361 -13.05 -11.50 25.56
N VAL A 362 -12.55 -10.94 26.66
CA VAL A 362 -13.40 -10.33 27.70
C VAL A 362 -14.06 -9.04 27.19
N ASN A 363 -13.35 -8.25 26.39
CA ASN A 363 -13.88 -6.98 25.87
C ASN A 363 -15.13 -7.22 25.02
N ALA A 364 -15.10 -8.20 24.11
CA ALA A 364 -16.24 -8.54 23.26
C ALA A 364 -17.47 -9.04 24.04
N LYS A 365 -17.25 -9.76 25.14
CA LYS A 365 -18.32 -10.33 25.98
C LYS A 365 -18.97 -9.29 26.88
N THR A 366 -18.16 -8.34 27.37
CA THR A 366 -18.61 -7.35 28.36
C THR A 366 -19.19 -6.11 27.69
N PHE A 367 -18.64 -5.67 26.55
CA PHE A 367 -19.09 -4.46 25.86
C PHE A 367 -20.58 -4.53 25.46
N PRO A 368 -21.37 -3.44 25.64
CA PRO A 368 -21.01 -2.12 26.19
C PRO A 368 -21.23 -1.97 27.71
N ASN A 369 -21.46 -3.05 28.44
CA ASN A 369 -21.93 -3.00 29.82
C ASN A 369 -20.81 -2.66 30.82
N PRO A 370 -21.15 -2.18 32.03
CA PRO A 370 -20.21 -2.12 33.14
C PRO A 370 -19.60 -3.50 33.41
N GLY A 371 -18.33 -3.53 33.80
CA GLY A 371 -17.61 -4.78 34.05
C GLY A 371 -16.11 -4.66 33.84
N LYS A 372 -15.44 -5.81 33.77
CA LYS A 372 -14.00 -5.89 33.55
C LYS A 372 -13.66 -5.83 32.06
N TYR A 373 -12.67 -5.02 31.74
CA TYR A 373 -12.07 -4.86 30.43
C TYR A 373 -10.54 -4.95 30.52
N THR A 374 -9.90 -5.21 29.38
CA THR A 374 -8.44 -5.31 29.27
C THR A 374 -7.94 -4.54 28.04
N GLY A 375 -6.73 -4.02 28.06
CA GLY A 375 -6.11 -3.42 26.87
C GLY A 375 -4.69 -2.95 27.10
N THR A 376 -4.09 -2.37 26.06
CA THR A 376 -2.79 -1.69 26.11
C THR A 376 -2.97 -0.17 26.02
N ARG A 377 -2.03 0.61 26.56
CA ARG A 377 -1.99 2.06 26.31
C ARG A 377 -1.43 2.41 24.93
N SER A 378 -0.49 1.62 24.43
CA SER A 378 0.26 1.95 23.22
C SER A 378 0.02 0.96 22.08
N PHE A 379 0.08 1.48 20.85
CA PHE A 379 0.01 0.69 19.64
C PHE A 379 1.27 -0.15 19.47
N ARG A 380 1.13 -1.41 19.09
CA ARG A 380 2.25 -2.33 18.88
C ARG A 380 2.17 -2.92 17.48
N PRO A 381 3.05 -2.53 16.53
CA PRO A 381 2.98 -3.00 15.15
C PRO A 381 3.04 -4.52 14.99
N ASN A 382 3.77 -5.21 15.86
CA ASN A 382 3.90 -6.68 15.86
C ASN A 382 2.75 -7.40 16.59
N ASN A 383 1.83 -6.65 17.19
CA ASN A 383 0.63 -7.15 17.84
C ASN A 383 -0.53 -6.18 17.58
N SER A 384 -0.72 -5.88 16.30
CA SER A 384 -1.62 -4.84 15.78
C SER A 384 -3.11 -5.15 15.98
N SER A 385 -3.45 -6.40 16.33
CA SER A 385 -4.82 -6.79 16.71
C SER A 385 -5.15 -6.45 18.16
N THR A 386 -4.18 -6.08 19.01
CA THR A 386 -4.48 -5.78 20.41
C THR A 386 -5.22 -4.45 20.55
N ASP A 387 -6.35 -4.48 21.27
CA ASP A 387 -7.11 -3.29 21.62
C ASP A 387 -6.31 -2.28 22.44
N ILE A 388 -6.27 -1.04 21.96
CA ILE A 388 -5.81 0.11 22.73
C ILE A 388 -7.00 0.64 23.53
N ALA A 389 -6.79 0.92 24.82
CA ALA A 389 -7.86 1.40 25.68
C ALA A 389 -7.47 2.63 26.50
N ARG A 390 -8.47 3.40 26.90
CA ARG A 390 -8.35 4.54 27.83
C ARG A 390 -9.42 4.44 28.90
N CYS A 391 -8.99 4.66 30.13
CA CYS A 391 -9.85 4.83 31.29
C CYS A 391 -10.26 6.30 31.38
N ILE A 392 -11.56 6.58 31.41
CA ILE A 392 -12.06 7.92 31.70
C ILE A 392 -12.32 7.98 33.21
N GLY A 393 -11.50 8.74 33.91
CA GLY A 393 -11.43 8.77 35.38
C GLY A 393 -12.45 9.68 36.03
#